data_AF-A0A662G4Q5-F1
#
_entry.id   AF-A0A662G4Q5-F1
#
_cell.length_a   1.000
_cell.length_b   1.000
_cell.length_c   1.000
_cell.angle_alpha   90.00
_cell.angle_beta   90.00
_cell.angle_gamma   90.00
#
_symmetry.space_group_name_H-M   'P 1'
#
loop_
_entity.id
_entity.type
_entity.pdbx_description
1 polymer ?
#
loop_
_entity_poly.entity_id
_entity_poly.type
_entity_poly.pdbx_seq_one_letter_code
_entity_poly.pdbx_strand_id
1 'polypeptide(L)' 'MKVKGIGINLHPERTQGEMERLREELRFFQETGYDYVEIPVD' A
#
# COMPACT_ATOMS: atom_id res chain seq x y z
N MET A 1 -24.95 0.18 -0.87
CA MET A 1 -23.66 -0.44 -1.24
C MET A 1 -22.84 -0.57 0.04
N LYS A 2 -22.44 -1.77 0.48
CA LYS A 2 -21.53 -1.90 1.65
C LYS A 2 -20.10 -1.74 1.16
N VAL A 3 -19.36 -0.79 1.73
CA VAL A 3 -17.91 -0.66 1.50
C VAL A 3 -17.26 -1.96 1.99
N LYS A 4 -16.44 -2.60 1.13
CA LYS A 4 -15.75 -3.86 1.46
C LYS A 4 -14.36 -3.66 2.07
N GLY A 5 -13.81 -2.46 1.90
CA GLY A 5 -12.54 -2.03 2.47
C GLY A 5 -12.07 -0.72 1.85
N ILE A 6 -11.02 -0.13 2.43
CA ILE A 6 -10.34 1.08 1.96
C ILE A 6 -8.94 0.67 1.52
N GLY A 7 -8.49 1.14 0.35
CA GLY A 7 -7.17 0.83 -0.17
C GLY A 7 -6.35 2.05 -0.56
N ILE A 8 -5.08 1.82 -0.83
CA ILE A 8 -4.12 2.84 -1.27
C ILE A 8 -3.45 2.44 -2.58
N ASN A 9 -3.03 3.46 -3.33
CA ASN A 9 -2.11 3.29 -4.45
C ASN A 9 -0.68 3.52 -3.97
N LEU A 10 0.16 2.50 -4.15
CA LEU A 10 1.56 2.57 -3.79
C LEU A 10 2.42 2.61 -5.06
N HIS A 11 2.80 3.81 -5.48
CA HIS A 11 3.71 3.97 -6.61
C HIS A 11 5.13 3.48 -6.25
N PRO A 12 5.77 2.65 -7.11
CA PRO A 12 7.13 2.15 -6.88
C PRO A 12 8.19 3.24 -6.66
N GLU A 13 7.98 4.43 -7.23
CA GLU A 13 8.84 5.60 -7.04
C GLU A 13 8.96 6.03 -5.57
N ARG A 14 7.92 5.78 -4.76
CA ARG A 14 7.91 6.11 -3.32
C ARG A 14 8.86 5.23 -2.52
N THR A 15 8.99 3.96 -2.91
CA THR A 15 9.89 3.00 -2.25
C THR A 15 11.28 3.00 -2.85
N GLN A 16 11.49 3.68 -3.99
CA GLN A 16 12.75 3.71 -4.75
C GLN A 16 13.26 2.30 -5.11
N GLY A 17 12.35 1.33 -5.21
CA GLY A 17 12.69 -0.09 -5.42
C GLY A 17 13.25 -0.79 -4.17
N GLU A 18 13.32 -0.13 -3.02
CA GLU A 18 13.77 -0.74 -1.78
C GLU A 18 12.65 -1.58 -1.13
N MET A 19 12.86 -2.90 -1.09
CA MET A 19 11.88 -3.84 -0.52
C MET A 19 11.62 -3.63 0.97
N GLU A 20 12.59 -3.09 1.72
CA GLU A 20 12.38 -2.82 3.15
C GLU A 20 11.44 -1.64 3.37
N ARG A 21 11.61 -0.56 2.60
CA ARG A 21 10.67 0.57 2.61
C ARG A 21 9.25 0.16 2.21
N LEU A 22 9.13 -0.73 1.22
CA LEU A 22 7.84 -1.31 0.84
C LEU A 22 7.19 -2.02 2.04
N ARG A 23 7.95 -2.84 2.78
CA ARG A 23 7.45 -3.55 3.97
C ARG A 23 7.03 -2.59 5.08
N GLU A 24 7.79 -1.54 5.33
CA GLU A 24 7.48 -0.52 6.33
C GLU A 24 6.19 0.24 5.98
N GLU A 25 6.04 0.70 4.73
CA GLU A 25 4.81 1.38 4.29
C GLU A 25 3.60 0.44 4.38
N LEU A 26 3.69 -0.80 3.89
CA LEU A 26 2.58 -1.75 3.95
C LEU A 26 2.13 -2.01 5.40
N ARG A 27 3.08 -2.14 6.33
CA ARG A 27 2.77 -2.30 7.75
C ARG A 27 2.05 -1.08 8.31
N PHE A 28 2.55 0.11 8.02
CA PHE A 28 1.93 1.37 8.47
C PHE A 28 0.46 1.47 8.03
N PHE A 29 0.19 1.18 6.76
CA PHE A 29 -1.18 1.27 6.24
C PHE A 29 -2.08 0.15 6.77
N GLN A 30 -1.56 -1.06 6.94
CA GLN A 30 -2.30 -2.13 7.60
C GLN A 30 -2.68 -1.77 9.04
N GLU A 31 -1.75 -1.22 9.83
CA GLU A 31 -1.99 -0.78 11.20
C GLU A 31 -2.99 0.40 11.27
N THR A 32 -3.03 1.23 10.21
CA THR A 32 -3.98 2.33 10.08
C THR A 32 -5.40 1.86 9.71
N GLY A 33 -5.56 0.62 9.25
CA GLY A 33 -6.86 0.02 8.92
C GLY A 33 -7.20 -0.03 7.43
N TYR A 34 -6.19 0.04 6.55
CA TYR A 34 -6.38 -0.22 5.12
C TYR A 34 -6.40 -1.72 4.83
N ASP A 35 -7.28 -2.12 3.92
CA ASP A 35 -7.60 -3.52 3.64
C ASP A 35 -6.89 -4.07 2.39
N TYR A 36 -6.45 -3.20 1.47
CA TYR A 36 -5.78 -3.60 0.23
C TYR A 36 -4.81 -2.53 -0.31
N VAL A 37 -3.83 -2.98 -1.10
CA VAL A 37 -2.85 -2.13 -1.80
C VAL A 37 -2.92 -2.40 -3.30
N GLU A 38 -2.86 -1.34 -4.11
CA GLU A 38 -2.66 -1.43 -5.56
C GLU A 38 -1.25 -0.93 -5.90
N ILE A 39 -0.49 -1.77 -6.61
CA ILE A 39 0.87 -1.46 -7.08
C ILE A 39 0.81 -1.42 -8.60
N PRO A 40 0.96 -0.23 -9.21
CA PRO A 40 0.93 -0.10 -10.66
C PRO A 40 2.23 -0.68 -11.26
N VAL A 41 2.10 -1.22 -12.48
CA VAL A 41 3.15 -1.95 -13.23
C VAL A 41 3.63 -1.18 -14.46
N ASP A 42 3.32 0.12 -14.52
CA ASP A 42 3.71 1.04 -15.59
C ASP A 42 5.21 1.39 -15.61
#